data_AF-A0A7S2A895-F1
#
_entry.id   AF-A0A7S2A895-F1
#
_cell.length_a   1.000
_cell.length_b   1.000
_cell.length_c   1.000
_cell.angle_alpha   90.00
_cell.angle_beta   90.00
_cell.angle_gamma   90.00
#
_symmetry.space_group_name_H-M   'P 1'
#
loop_
_entity.id
_entity.type
_entity.pdbx_description
1 polymer ?
#
loop_
_entity_poly.entity_id
_entity_poly.type
_entity_poly.pdbx_seq_one_letter_code
_entity_poly.pdbx_strand_id
1 'polypeptide(L)'
;SSLVPSNGDSAAAAAAYATHWDDLLVAEHREMKEELRDRRKTWSRRRLESSGLSLFGAHAEPESELYGEKIVRVVKPGETRLQDRFNRGDVLLLTPDGGGRDPIPSECLVIDVGKDWITAGVGPSWPQGLWKTRKAAPGAYAVRLDRTAPQAPLTAQRSALDLVRKGKAGEAAKSLADLFGNVPTSPRSKEIEENVHRALDEATEMTSFLPNQSQKDAISWALQHQVSLIRGPPGTGKTRVAALLVSTALKLPAQGAGSDNGTTQKARVLAVTHSNGAADVLLEALLQMGVPAVRLDRPASVSANVQ
;
A
#
# COMPACT_ATOMS: atom_id res chain seq x y z
N SER A 1 -9.07 -40.75 -12.24
CA SER A 1 -10.03 -39.90 -12.97
C SER A 1 -10.21 -38.60 -12.22
N SER A 2 -9.32 -37.64 -12.46
CA SER A 2 -9.41 -36.28 -11.92
C SER A 2 -10.36 -35.48 -12.80
N LEU A 3 -11.53 -35.15 -12.26
CA LEU A 3 -12.46 -34.21 -12.88
C LEU A 3 -11.76 -32.84 -12.96
N VAL A 4 -11.33 -32.47 -14.16
CA VAL A 4 -10.94 -31.08 -14.45
C VAL A 4 -12.20 -30.25 -14.28
N PRO A 5 -12.23 -29.24 -13.40
CA PRO A 5 -13.41 -28.40 -13.22
C PRO A 5 -13.77 -27.76 -14.56
N SER A 6 -15.06 -27.73 -14.89
CA SER A 6 -15.51 -27.08 -16.11
C SER A 6 -15.27 -25.57 -16.00
N ASN A 7 -15.07 -24.87 -17.13
CA ASN A 7 -14.91 -23.41 -17.13
C ASN A 7 -16.09 -22.66 -16.46
N GLY A 8 -17.28 -23.29 -16.37
CA GLY A 8 -18.43 -22.75 -15.66
C GLY A 8 -18.28 -22.74 -14.14
N ASP A 9 -17.61 -23.74 -13.57
CA ASP A 9 -17.43 -23.89 -12.11
C ASP A 9 -16.44 -22.87 -11.56
N SER A 10 -15.37 -22.57 -12.30
CA SER A 10 -14.36 -21.57 -11.92
C SER A 10 -14.91 -20.14 -11.98
N ALA A 11 -15.75 -19.82 -12.97
CA ALA A 11 -16.41 -18.51 -13.04
C ALA A 11 -17.38 -18.29 -11.86
N ALA A 12 -18.12 -19.33 -11.47
CA ALA A 12 -18.99 -19.29 -10.30
C ALA A 12 -18.20 -19.15 -9.00
N ALA A 13 -17.07 -19.87 -8.85
CA ALA A 13 -16.19 -19.78 -7.68
C ALA A 13 -15.58 -18.37 -7.53
N ALA A 14 -15.08 -17.79 -8.62
CA ALA A 14 -14.53 -16.43 -8.61
C ALA A 14 -15.59 -15.36 -8.25
N ALA A 15 -16.83 -15.52 -8.73
CA ALA A 15 -17.94 -14.64 -8.38
C ALA A 15 -18.37 -14.77 -6.91
N ALA A 16 -18.39 -16.00 -6.37
CA ALA A 16 -18.68 -16.27 -4.97
C ALA A 16 -17.60 -15.69 -4.05
N TYR A 17 -16.33 -15.88 -4.39
CA TYR A 17 -15.18 -15.27 -3.73
C TYR A 17 -15.31 -13.74 -3.70
N ALA A 18 -15.54 -13.13 -4.85
CA ALA A 18 -15.63 -11.67 -4.96
C ALA A 18 -16.77 -11.08 -4.13
N THR A 19 -17.96 -11.72 -4.18
CA THR A 19 -19.12 -11.30 -3.39
C THR A 19 -18.85 -11.39 -1.89
N HIS A 20 -18.34 -12.54 -1.44
CA HIS A 20 -18.03 -12.77 -0.02
C HIS A 20 -17.09 -11.71 0.56
N TRP A 21 -16.01 -11.40 -0.16
CA TRP A 21 -15.04 -10.42 0.31
C TRP A 21 -15.54 -8.96 0.16
N ASP A 22 -16.35 -8.64 -0.85
CA ASP A 22 -16.96 -7.30 -0.97
C ASP A 22 -17.87 -7.00 0.23
N ASP A 23 -18.69 -7.98 0.62
CA ASP A 23 -19.59 -7.85 1.77
C ASP A 23 -18.83 -7.61 3.08
N LEU A 24 -17.73 -8.35 3.31
CA LEU A 24 -16.87 -8.15 4.49
C LEU A 24 -16.20 -6.77 4.49
N LEU A 25 -15.66 -6.33 3.36
CA LEU A 25 -15.01 -5.01 3.25
C LEU A 25 -16.00 -3.86 3.47
N VAL A 26 -17.21 -3.97 2.93
CA VAL A 26 -18.27 -2.98 3.14
C VAL A 26 -18.71 -2.96 4.59
N ALA A 27 -18.84 -4.14 5.23
CA ALA A 27 -19.20 -4.25 6.63
C ALA A 27 -18.13 -3.62 7.55
N GLU A 28 -16.86 -3.97 7.37
CA GLU A 28 -15.72 -3.42 8.13
C GLU A 28 -15.69 -1.89 8.01
N HIS A 29 -15.80 -1.38 6.79
CA HIS A 29 -15.75 0.07 6.55
C HIS A 29 -16.93 0.81 7.18
N ARG A 30 -18.13 0.22 7.11
CA ARG A 30 -19.33 0.78 7.74
C ARG A 30 -19.16 0.83 9.25
N GLU A 31 -18.69 -0.25 9.87
CA GLU A 31 -18.45 -0.33 11.31
C GLU A 31 -17.43 0.72 11.75
N MET A 32 -16.31 0.85 11.03
CA MET A 32 -15.30 1.89 11.31
C MET A 32 -15.89 3.31 11.23
N LYS A 33 -16.72 3.59 10.22
CA LYS A 33 -17.40 4.90 10.09
C LYS A 33 -18.35 5.16 11.25
N GLU A 34 -19.14 4.15 11.63
CA GLU A 34 -20.12 4.26 12.71
C GLU A 34 -19.42 4.46 14.06
N GLU A 35 -18.37 3.70 14.34
CA GLU A 35 -17.57 3.84 15.54
C GLU A 35 -16.96 5.25 15.65
N LEU A 36 -16.35 5.75 14.58
CA LEU A 36 -15.80 7.12 14.56
C LEU A 36 -16.89 8.17 14.78
N ARG A 37 -18.06 8.01 14.15
CA ARG A 37 -19.20 8.90 14.31
C ARG A 37 -19.71 8.90 15.75
N ASP A 38 -19.84 7.73 16.36
CA ASP A 38 -20.40 7.56 17.69
C ASP A 38 -19.43 8.08 18.75
N ARG A 39 -18.12 7.84 18.59
CA ARG A 39 -17.08 8.47 19.42
C ARG A 39 -17.14 9.99 19.34
N ARG A 40 -17.27 10.58 18.14
CA ARG A 40 -17.38 12.05 17.99
C ARG A 40 -18.65 12.63 18.63
N LYS A 41 -19.75 11.88 18.68
CA LYS A 41 -20.99 12.30 19.33
C LYS A 41 -20.95 12.20 20.85
N THR A 42 -20.31 11.16 21.38
CA THR A 42 -20.41 10.79 22.80
C THR A 42 -19.21 11.24 23.62
N TRP A 43 -18.03 11.40 23.01
CA TRP A 43 -16.82 11.76 23.74
C TRP A 43 -16.68 13.27 23.90
N SER A 44 -16.09 13.69 25.02
CA SER A 44 -15.76 15.10 25.23
C SER A 44 -14.66 15.56 24.27
N ARG A 45 -14.63 16.87 23.97
CA ARG A 45 -13.60 17.50 23.13
C ARG A 45 -12.19 17.15 23.59
N ARG A 46 -11.92 17.23 24.90
CA ARG A 46 -10.62 16.88 25.49
C ARG A 46 -10.23 15.42 25.21
N ARG A 47 -11.19 14.49 25.32
CA ARG A 47 -10.94 13.06 25.07
C ARG A 47 -10.61 12.83 23.60
N LEU A 48 -11.39 13.40 22.68
CA LEU A 48 -11.14 13.31 21.23
C LEU A 48 -9.76 13.82 20.83
N GLU A 49 -9.30 14.92 21.43
CA GLU A 49 -7.96 15.45 21.19
C GLU A 49 -6.88 14.55 21.76
N SER A 50 -7.03 14.11 23.02
CA SER A 50 -6.02 13.26 23.69
C SER A 50 -5.84 11.91 23.00
N SER A 51 -6.89 11.39 22.35
CA SER A 51 -6.84 10.13 21.60
C SER A 51 -6.41 10.30 20.14
N GLY A 52 -6.12 11.52 19.68
CA GLY A 52 -5.76 11.79 18.28
C GLY A 52 -6.90 11.57 17.28
N LEU A 53 -8.16 11.57 17.73
CA LEU A 53 -9.32 11.41 16.84
C LEU A 53 -9.71 12.74 16.19
N SER A 54 -9.49 13.85 16.88
CA SER A 54 -9.78 15.19 16.38
C SER A 54 -8.69 16.17 16.80
N LEU A 55 -8.50 17.22 16.01
CA LEU A 55 -7.69 18.39 16.34
C LEU A 55 -8.55 19.64 16.14
N PHE A 56 -8.82 20.37 17.23
CA PHE A 56 -9.64 21.58 17.19
C PHE A 56 -8.80 22.84 17.37
N GLY A 57 -9.29 23.98 16.86
CA GLY A 57 -8.59 25.26 16.98
C GLY A 57 -7.23 25.25 16.28
N ALA A 58 -7.11 24.46 15.21
CA ALA A 58 -5.93 24.47 14.36
C ALA A 58 -6.12 25.48 13.23
N HIS A 59 -5.04 25.80 12.56
CA HIS A 59 -5.02 26.71 11.42
C HIS A 59 -4.28 26.03 10.27
N ALA A 60 -4.82 26.13 9.06
CA ALA A 60 -4.16 25.61 7.87
C ALA A 60 -3.63 26.74 7.00
N GLU A 61 -2.48 26.52 6.37
CA GLU A 61 -1.87 27.40 5.40
C GLU A 61 -1.40 26.62 4.17
N PRO A 62 -1.44 27.22 2.96
CA PRO A 62 -0.81 26.62 1.79
C PRO A 62 0.70 26.51 1.99
N GLU A 63 1.26 25.32 1.79
CA GLU A 63 2.69 25.07 1.94
C GLU A 63 3.36 24.90 0.57
N SER A 64 2.92 23.92 -0.22
CA SER A 64 3.55 23.58 -1.49
C SER A 64 2.58 22.82 -2.43
N GLU A 65 3.10 22.39 -3.57
CA GLU A 65 2.42 21.51 -4.52
C GLU A 65 3.41 20.48 -5.05
N LEU A 66 2.99 19.23 -5.11
CA LEU A 66 3.84 18.12 -5.53
C LEU A 66 3.05 17.16 -6.43
N TYR A 67 3.46 17.04 -7.69
CA TYR A 67 2.78 16.25 -8.74
C TYR A 67 1.27 16.54 -8.87
N GLY A 68 0.89 17.82 -8.74
CA GLY A 68 -0.50 18.26 -8.82
C GLY A 68 -1.30 18.11 -7.52
N GLU A 69 -0.74 17.48 -6.49
CA GLU A 69 -1.33 17.44 -5.15
C GLU A 69 -1.00 18.73 -4.40
N LYS A 70 -2.03 19.42 -3.91
CA LYS A 70 -1.88 20.61 -3.06
C LYS A 70 -1.53 20.16 -1.64
N ILE A 71 -0.57 20.84 -1.04
CA ILE A 71 -0.05 20.50 0.28
C ILE A 71 -0.34 21.67 1.23
N VAL A 72 -0.96 21.35 2.37
CA VAL A 72 -1.24 22.31 3.43
C VAL A 72 -0.43 21.97 4.67
N ARG A 73 0.03 23.02 5.37
CA ARG A 73 0.55 22.91 6.71
C ARG A 73 -0.52 23.27 7.71
N VAL A 74 -0.70 22.44 8.72
CA VAL A 74 -1.65 22.62 9.82
C VAL A 74 -0.89 22.78 11.12
N VAL A 75 -1.17 23.86 11.84
CA VAL A 75 -0.56 24.20 13.12
C VAL A 75 -1.63 24.46 14.17
N LYS A 76 -1.35 24.10 15.43
CA LYS A 76 -2.24 24.43 16.56
C LYS A 76 -1.44 25.25 17.60
N PRO A 77 -1.80 26.52 17.86
CA PRO A 77 -1.11 27.34 18.84
C PRO A 77 -1.04 26.67 20.21
N GLY A 78 0.17 26.61 20.78
CA GLY A 78 0.44 26.01 22.10
C GLY A 78 0.52 24.48 22.13
N GLU A 79 0.29 23.80 21.00
CA GLU A 79 0.47 22.35 20.89
C GLU A 79 1.92 21.98 20.55
N THR A 80 2.45 20.93 21.16
CA THR A 80 3.85 20.47 20.97
C THR A 80 4.00 18.95 20.86
N ARG A 81 2.88 18.23 20.83
CA ARG A 81 2.85 16.76 20.83
C ARG A 81 1.92 16.20 19.75
N LEU A 82 1.88 16.83 18.56
CA LEU A 82 1.11 16.31 17.43
C LEU A 82 1.67 14.96 16.94
N GLN A 83 2.99 14.81 16.87
CA GLN A 83 3.67 13.55 16.52
C GLN A 83 3.33 12.36 17.43
N ASP A 84 2.84 12.59 18.66
CA ASP A 84 2.46 11.50 19.57
C ASP A 84 1.09 10.91 19.21
N ARG A 85 0.31 11.61 18.36
CA ARG A 85 -1.12 11.33 18.11
C ARG A 85 -1.46 11.17 16.63
N PHE A 86 -0.60 11.62 15.74
CA PHE A 86 -0.77 11.57 14.29
C PHE A 86 0.48 10.99 13.64
N ASN A 87 0.29 10.21 12.59
CA ASN A 87 1.35 9.53 11.86
C ASN A 87 1.23 9.78 10.36
N ARG A 88 2.34 9.63 9.65
CA ARG A 88 2.35 9.57 8.17
C ARG A 88 1.37 8.50 7.69
N GLY A 89 0.58 8.83 6.68
CA GLY A 89 -0.45 7.96 6.12
C GLY A 89 -1.81 8.02 6.84
N ASP A 90 -1.95 8.74 7.95
CA ASP A 90 -3.25 8.98 8.55
C ASP A 90 -4.17 9.72 7.57
N VAL A 91 -5.42 9.27 7.44
CA VAL A 91 -6.44 9.92 6.62
C VAL A 91 -7.36 10.74 7.53
N LEU A 92 -7.39 12.05 7.29
CA LEU A 92 -8.14 13.02 8.08
C LEU A 92 -9.18 13.74 7.20
N LEU A 93 -10.20 14.29 7.84
CA LEU A 93 -11.11 15.27 7.25
C LEU A 93 -10.74 16.65 7.76
N LEU A 94 -10.30 17.51 6.84
CA LEU A 94 -10.08 18.92 7.09
C LEU A 94 -11.40 19.67 6.88
N THR A 95 -11.96 20.17 7.98
CA THR A 95 -13.19 20.96 7.99
C THR A 95 -12.87 22.41 8.34
N PRO A 96 -13.21 23.40 7.50
CA PRO A 96 -13.05 24.81 7.85
C PRO A 96 -13.88 25.19 9.09
N ASP A 97 -13.25 25.84 10.07
CA ASP A 97 -13.85 26.26 11.33
C ASP A 97 -14.11 27.77 11.27
N GLY A 98 -15.13 28.20 10.51
CA GLY A 98 -15.39 29.61 10.26
C GLY A 98 -16.58 29.93 9.36
N GLY A 99 -17.74 30.12 9.98
CA GLY A 99 -18.79 31.07 9.55
C GLY A 99 -19.67 30.78 8.32
N GLY A 100 -19.39 29.75 7.51
CA GLY A 100 -20.31 29.30 6.46
C GLY A 100 -21.41 28.38 7.00
N ARG A 101 -22.67 28.53 6.53
CA ARG A 101 -23.66 27.44 6.68
C ARG A 101 -23.15 26.26 5.85
N ASP A 102 -22.79 25.17 6.53
CA ASP A 102 -22.28 23.90 6.00
C ASP A 102 -20.88 23.96 5.35
N PRO A 103 -19.79 23.99 6.16
CA PRO A 103 -18.44 23.84 5.62
C PRO A 103 -18.28 22.47 4.95
N ILE A 104 -17.77 22.45 3.70
CA ILE A 104 -17.50 21.22 2.96
C ILE A 104 -16.15 20.65 3.43
N PRO A 105 -16.12 19.48 4.09
CA PRO A 105 -14.87 18.87 4.50
C PRO A 105 -14.08 18.38 3.27
N SER A 106 -12.76 18.48 3.34
CA SER A 106 -11.85 17.89 2.35
C SER A 106 -11.10 16.71 3.00
N GLU A 107 -11.05 15.56 2.33
CA GLU A 107 -10.19 14.46 2.76
C GLU A 107 -8.73 14.88 2.57
N CYS A 108 -7.89 14.62 3.57
CA CYS A 108 -6.47 14.87 3.48
C CYS A 108 -5.65 13.69 4.01
N LEU A 109 -4.50 13.49 3.39
CA LEU A 109 -3.54 12.44 3.74
C LEU A 109 -2.35 13.08 4.44
N VAL A 110 -2.06 12.64 5.66
CA VAL A 110 -0.90 13.13 6.41
C VAL A 110 0.39 12.68 5.73
N ILE A 111 1.17 13.67 5.29
CA ILE A 111 2.48 13.51 4.65
C ILE A 111 3.56 13.41 5.71
N ASP A 112 3.56 14.34 6.64
CA ASP A 112 4.54 14.39 7.71
C ASP A 112 3.97 15.06 8.96
N VAL A 113 4.56 14.74 10.11
CA VAL A 113 4.11 15.23 11.41
C VAL A 113 5.32 15.65 12.23
N GLY A 114 5.33 16.91 12.66
CA GLY A 114 6.26 17.42 13.65
C GLY A 114 5.64 17.49 15.04
N LYS A 115 6.37 18.12 15.96
CA LYS A 115 5.90 18.37 17.33
C LYS A 115 4.66 19.27 17.35
N ASP A 116 4.66 20.33 16.55
CA ASP A 116 3.69 21.43 16.56
C ASP A 116 3.01 21.67 15.20
N TRP A 117 3.33 20.85 14.19
CA TRP A 117 2.76 20.94 12.85
C TRP A 117 2.41 19.58 12.24
N ILE A 118 1.48 19.57 11.28
CA ILE A 118 1.13 18.46 10.40
C ILE A 118 1.16 18.98 8.97
N THR A 119 1.81 18.28 8.06
CA THR A 119 1.72 18.56 6.62
C THR A 119 0.84 17.50 5.97
N ALA A 120 -0.15 17.93 5.19
CA ALA A 120 -1.14 17.04 4.60
C ALA A 120 -1.42 17.38 3.13
N GLY A 121 -1.54 16.35 2.30
CA GLY A 121 -2.02 16.46 0.93
C GLY A 121 -3.54 16.57 0.92
N VAL A 122 -4.10 17.56 0.21
CA VAL A 122 -5.56 17.85 0.16
C VAL A 122 -6.16 17.60 -1.23
N GLY A 123 -5.45 16.83 -2.05
CA GLY A 123 -5.87 16.52 -3.42
C GLY A 123 -5.52 17.62 -4.44
N PRO A 124 -6.16 17.63 -5.62
CA PRO A 124 -5.75 18.46 -6.76
C PRO A 124 -6.14 19.95 -6.62
N SER A 125 -6.99 20.30 -5.67
CA SER A 125 -7.51 21.65 -5.47
C SER A 125 -7.37 22.10 -4.02
N TRP A 126 -7.20 23.40 -3.82
CA TRP A 126 -7.15 23.98 -2.48
C TRP A 126 -8.52 23.90 -1.79
N PRO A 127 -8.56 23.63 -0.47
CA PRO A 127 -9.77 23.73 0.33
C PRO A 127 -10.46 25.08 0.15
N GLN A 128 -11.79 25.05 0.16
CA GLN A 128 -12.60 26.22 -0.15
C GLN A 128 -12.27 27.39 0.79
N GLY A 129 -11.83 28.51 0.23
CA GLY A 129 -11.50 29.72 0.98
C GLY A 129 -10.05 29.80 1.45
N LEU A 130 -9.30 28.69 1.54
CA LEU A 130 -7.91 28.68 2.04
C LEU A 130 -7.01 29.65 1.27
N TRP A 131 -7.08 29.61 -0.07
CA TRP A 131 -6.25 30.47 -0.92
C TRP A 131 -6.59 31.97 -0.76
N LYS A 132 -7.85 32.29 -0.45
CA LYS A 132 -8.32 33.67 -0.27
C LYS A 132 -7.90 34.22 1.08
N THR A 133 -8.06 33.43 2.15
CA THR A 133 -7.73 33.82 3.52
C THR A 133 -6.22 33.96 3.76
N ARG A 134 -5.37 33.29 2.97
CA ARG A 134 -3.91 33.48 3.01
C ARG A 134 -3.48 34.95 2.89
N LYS A 135 -4.23 35.76 2.12
CA LYS A 135 -3.92 37.18 1.91
C LYS A 135 -4.32 38.09 3.07
N ALA A 136 -5.20 37.62 3.96
CA ALA A 136 -5.75 38.44 5.03
C ALA A 136 -4.81 38.50 6.25
N ALA A 137 -4.38 37.34 6.75
CA ALA A 137 -3.36 37.23 7.79
C ALA A 137 -2.81 35.78 7.85
N PRO A 138 -1.55 35.58 8.29
CA PRO A 138 -1.06 34.26 8.67
C PRO A 138 -1.98 33.62 9.72
N GLY A 139 -2.31 32.34 9.56
CA GLY A 139 -3.23 31.64 10.46
C GLY A 139 -4.71 32.05 10.37
N ALA A 140 -5.12 32.87 9.40
CA ALA A 140 -6.52 33.31 9.29
C ALA A 140 -7.52 32.18 8.94
N TYR A 141 -7.04 31.03 8.46
CA TYR A 141 -7.90 29.91 8.06
C TYR A 141 -7.95 28.85 9.17
N ALA A 142 -8.89 29.05 10.10
CA ALA A 142 -9.15 28.09 11.17
C ALA A 142 -9.77 26.80 10.60
N VAL A 143 -9.32 25.66 11.13
CA VAL A 143 -9.74 24.32 10.71
C VAL A 143 -9.88 23.39 11.91
N ARG A 144 -10.74 22.40 11.72
CA ARG A 144 -10.81 21.17 12.51
C ARG A 144 -10.32 20.01 11.66
N LEU A 145 -9.44 19.18 12.21
CA LEU A 145 -9.10 17.89 11.61
C LEU A 145 -9.80 16.78 12.36
N ASP A 146 -10.27 15.75 11.66
CA ASP A 146 -10.82 14.56 12.28
C ASP A 146 -10.43 13.27 11.55
N ARG A 147 -10.04 12.22 12.27
CA ARG A 147 -9.75 10.90 11.66
C ARG A 147 -10.99 10.32 10.99
N THR A 148 -10.85 9.85 9.76
CA THR A 148 -11.94 9.26 8.98
C THR A 148 -11.57 7.86 8.50
N ALA A 149 -12.58 7.06 8.19
CA ALA A 149 -12.39 5.77 7.53
C ALA A 149 -11.87 5.99 6.09
N PRO A 150 -10.69 5.47 5.73
CA PRO A 150 -10.08 5.68 4.42
C PRO A 150 -10.97 5.18 3.25
N GLN A 151 -11.33 6.03 2.29
CA GLN A 151 -12.12 5.58 1.11
C GLN A 151 -11.27 4.95 0.02
N ALA A 152 -10.03 5.42 -0.15
CA ALA A 152 -9.17 4.99 -1.25
C ALA A 152 -8.82 3.48 -1.19
N PRO A 153 -8.41 2.91 -0.04
CA PRO A 153 -8.16 1.47 0.05
C PRO A 153 -9.39 0.63 -0.26
N LEU A 154 -10.56 0.99 0.30
CA LEU A 154 -11.81 0.30 0.01
C LEU A 154 -12.13 0.33 -1.48
N THR A 155 -12.08 1.50 -2.11
CA THR A 155 -12.35 1.64 -3.54
C THR A 155 -11.43 0.77 -4.38
N ALA A 156 -10.12 0.75 -4.06
CA ALA A 156 -9.14 -0.08 -4.74
C ALA A 156 -9.41 -1.59 -4.57
N GLN A 157 -9.69 -2.04 -3.35
CA GLN A 157 -10.00 -3.45 -3.07
C GLN A 157 -11.28 -3.90 -3.79
N ARG A 158 -12.35 -3.10 -3.73
CA ARG A 158 -13.61 -3.40 -4.42
C ARG A 158 -13.43 -3.44 -5.94
N SER A 159 -12.61 -2.54 -6.48
CA SER A 159 -12.28 -2.53 -7.91
C SER A 159 -11.52 -3.80 -8.32
N ALA A 160 -10.59 -4.28 -7.48
CA ALA A 160 -9.89 -5.55 -7.71
C ALA A 160 -10.85 -6.74 -7.67
N LEU A 161 -11.77 -6.80 -6.69
CA LEU A 161 -12.78 -7.85 -6.62
C LEU A 161 -13.75 -7.81 -7.82
N ASP A 162 -14.09 -6.62 -8.29
CA ASP A 162 -14.89 -6.45 -9.50
C ASP A 162 -14.19 -6.99 -10.75
N LEU A 163 -12.86 -6.79 -10.86
CA LEU A 163 -12.07 -7.39 -11.93
C LEU A 163 -12.04 -8.92 -11.85
N VAL A 164 -11.94 -9.50 -10.64
CA VAL A 164 -12.00 -10.96 -10.42
C VAL A 164 -13.36 -11.49 -10.87
N ARG A 165 -14.44 -10.88 -10.39
CA ARG A 165 -15.82 -11.23 -10.75
C ARG A 165 -16.09 -11.16 -12.25
N LYS A 166 -15.51 -10.17 -12.94
CA LYS A 166 -15.62 -9.99 -14.40
C LYS A 166 -14.68 -10.88 -15.21
N GLY A 167 -13.83 -11.69 -14.57
CA GLY A 167 -12.81 -12.49 -15.25
C GLY A 167 -11.71 -11.66 -15.93
N LYS A 168 -11.50 -10.41 -15.49
CA LYS A 168 -10.54 -9.45 -16.06
C LYS A 168 -9.30 -9.22 -15.19
N ALA A 169 -9.19 -9.92 -14.05
CA ALA A 169 -8.07 -9.80 -13.12
C ALA A 169 -6.81 -10.58 -13.53
N GLY A 170 -6.88 -11.37 -14.61
CA GLY A 170 -5.77 -12.19 -15.11
C GLY A 170 -5.71 -13.59 -14.49
N GLU A 171 -4.80 -14.41 -15.02
CA GLU A 171 -4.69 -15.83 -14.67
C GLU A 171 -4.29 -16.05 -13.21
N ALA A 172 -3.33 -15.28 -12.69
CA ALA A 172 -2.88 -15.41 -11.30
C ALA A 172 -4.02 -15.14 -10.29
N ALA A 173 -4.84 -14.11 -10.53
CA ALA A 173 -5.98 -13.80 -9.68
C ALA A 173 -7.07 -14.87 -9.76
N LYS A 174 -7.31 -15.42 -10.96
CA LYS A 174 -8.22 -16.54 -11.17
C LYS A 174 -7.74 -17.78 -10.39
N SER A 175 -6.46 -18.14 -10.54
CA SER A 175 -5.86 -19.25 -9.80
C SER A 175 -6.02 -19.05 -8.30
N LEU A 176 -5.66 -17.90 -7.75
CA LEU A 176 -5.82 -17.60 -6.32
C LEU A 176 -7.28 -17.68 -5.84
N ALA A 177 -8.24 -17.24 -6.64
CA ALA A 177 -9.66 -17.38 -6.32
C ALA A 177 -10.11 -18.85 -6.31
N ASP A 178 -9.64 -19.65 -7.28
CA ASP A 178 -9.90 -21.09 -7.35
C ASP A 178 -9.23 -21.84 -6.16
N LEU A 179 -8.05 -21.37 -5.69
CA LEU A 179 -7.36 -21.93 -4.52
C LEU A 179 -8.17 -21.82 -3.23
N PHE A 180 -9.07 -20.85 -3.15
CA PHE A 180 -9.94 -20.69 -2.00
C PHE A 180 -10.90 -21.89 -1.82
N GLY A 181 -11.07 -22.72 -2.86
CA GLY A 181 -11.84 -23.97 -2.82
C GLY A 181 -11.05 -25.24 -3.17
N ASN A 182 -9.82 -25.16 -3.68
CA ASN A 182 -9.04 -26.30 -4.18
C ASN A 182 -7.54 -26.20 -3.88
N VAL A 183 -6.87 -27.36 -3.76
CA VAL A 183 -5.40 -27.43 -3.64
C VAL A 183 -4.80 -27.59 -5.04
N PRO A 184 -3.84 -26.75 -5.46
CA PRO A 184 -3.23 -26.85 -6.77
C PRO A 184 -2.16 -27.94 -6.77
N THR A 185 -2.05 -28.65 -7.89
CA THR A 185 -0.89 -29.50 -8.18
C THR A 185 -0.10 -28.82 -9.29
N SER A 186 1.11 -28.32 -8.98
CA SER A 186 1.99 -27.76 -9.99
C SER A 186 2.97 -28.84 -10.48
N PRO A 187 3.06 -29.11 -11.80
CA PRO A 187 4.05 -30.02 -12.34
C PRO A 187 5.45 -29.39 -12.29
N ARG A 188 6.44 -30.14 -11.79
CA ARG A 188 7.85 -29.73 -11.77
C ARG A 188 8.51 -30.02 -13.12
N SER A 189 9.33 -29.10 -13.63
CA SER A 189 10.24 -29.37 -14.73
C SER A 189 11.70 -29.22 -14.28
N LYS A 190 12.55 -30.16 -14.67
CA LYS A 190 14.00 -30.16 -14.32
C LYS A 190 14.73 -28.96 -14.91
N GLU A 191 14.30 -28.49 -16.08
CA GLU A 191 14.89 -27.33 -16.74
C GLU A 191 14.66 -26.03 -15.96
N ILE A 192 13.48 -25.86 -15.34
CA ILE A 192 13.21 -24.70 -14.47
C ILE A 192 14.11 -24.76 -13.23
N GLU A 193 14.25 -25.95 -12.62
CA GLU A 193 15.10 -26.15 -11.45
C GLU A 193 16.56 -25.75 -11.73
N GLU A 194 17.15 -26.22 -12.83
CA GLU A 194 18.53 -25.88 -13.22
C GLU A 194 18.72 -24.38 -13.48
N ASN A 195 17.77 -23.74 -14.17
CA ASN A 195 17.82 -22.30 -14.43
C ASN A 195 17.68 -21.46 -13.14
N VAL A 196 16.84 -21.91 -12.21
CA VAL A 196 16.67 -21.27 -10.89
C VAL A 196 17.95 -21.37 -10.07
N HIS A 197 18.60 -22.53 -10.04
CA HIS A 197 19.89 -22.69 -9.35
C HIS A 197 20.97 -21.79 -9.92
N ARG A 198 21.13 -21.75 -11.26
CA ARG A 198 22.09 -20.84 -11.92
C ARG A 198 21.82 -19.38 -11.58
N ALA A 199 20.57 -18.94 -11.71
CA ALA A 199 20.18 -17.56 -11.41
C ALA A 199 20.43 -17.18 -9.94
N LEU A 200 20.23 -18.12 -9.01
CA LEU A 200 20.44 -17.90 -7.58
C LEU A 200 21.91 -17.75 -7.23
N ASP A 201 22.78 -18.57 -7.84
CA ASP A 201 24.23 -18.48 -7.65
C ASP A 201 24.75 -17.13 -8.15
N GLU A 202 24.38 -16.76 -9.38
CA GLU A 202 24.74 -15.44 -9.93
C GLU A 202 24.18 -14.29 -9.08
N ALA A 203 22.97 -14.41 -8.54
CA ALA A 203 22.38 -13.37 -7.68
C ALA A 203 23.15 -13.24 -6.36
N THR A 204 23.61 -14.35 -5.80
CA THR A 204 24.39 -14.41 -4.55
C THR A 204 25.78 -13.80 -4.73
N GLU A 205 26.42 -13.95 -5.89
CA GLU A 205 27.74 -13.37 -6.18
C GLU A 205 27.75 -11.83 -6.20
N MET A 206 26.61 -11.20 -6.51
CA MET A 206 26.49 -9.73 -6.60
C MET A 206 26.13 -9.07 -5.26
N THR A 207 25.98 -9.83 -4.18
CA THR A 207 25.56 -9.32 -2.88
C THR A 207 26.49 -9.76 -1.75
N SER A 208 26.66 -8.90 -0.75
CA SER A 208 27.36 -9.24 0.49
C SER A 208 26.56 -10.19 1.40
N PHE A 209 25.30 -10.45 1.06
CA PHE A 209 24.45 -11.37 1.81
C PHE A 209 24.75 -12.82 1.44
N LEU A 210 25.18 -13.62 2.42
CA LEU A 210 25.41 -15.05 2.29
C LEU A 210 24.18 -15.82 2.80
N PRO A 211 23.27 -16.29 1.92
CA PRO A 211 22.10 -17.04 2.33
C PRO A 211 22.51 -18.44 2.85
N ASN A 212 21.88 -18.87 3.93
CA ASN A 212 22.01 -20.26 4.41
C ASN A 212 21.17 -21.23 3.54
N GLN A 213 21.34 -22.53 3.75
CA GLN A 213 20.66 -23.54 2.93
C GLN A 213 19.13 -23.41 2.97
N SER A 214 18.53 -23.20 4.14
CA SER A 214 17.07 -23.04 4.26
C SER A 214 16.53 -21.84 3.47
N GLN A 215 17.31 -20.75 3.36
CA GLN A 215 16.94 -19.58 2.57
C GLN A 215 17.07 -19.85 1.07
N LYS A 216 18.14 -20.55 0.66
CA LYS A 216 18.31 -21.00 -0.74
C LYS A 216 17.18 -21.93 -1.17
N ASP A 217 16.85 -22.91 -0.33
CA ASP A 217 15.77 -23.86 -0.58
C ASP A 217 14.42 -23.15 -0.68
N ALA A 218 14.15 -22.17 0.18
CA ALA A 218 12.92 -21.38 0.13
C ALA A 218 12.80 -20.56 -1.17
N ILE A 219 13.91 -19.96 -1.64
CA ILE A 219 13.94 -19.20 -2.90
C ILE A 219 13.75 -20.13 -4.10
N SER A 220 14.50 -21.24 -4.13
CA SER A 220 14.42 -22.22 -5.20
C SER A 220 13.01 -22.80 -5.29
N TRP A 221 12.44 -23.19 -4.14
CA TRP A 221 11.05 -23.63 -4.05
C TRP A 221 10.09 -22.56 -4.58
N ALA A 222 10.26 -21.30 -4.17
CA ALA A 222 9.34 -20.24 -4.56
C ALA A 222 9.28 -20.00 -6.07
N LEU A 223 10.43 -20.05 -6.74
CA LEU A 223 10.54 -19.80 -8.19
C LEU A 223 10.10 -20.99 -9.06
N GLN A 224 9.99 -22.18 -8.47
CA GLN A 224 9.53 -23.38 -9.16
C GLN A 224 8.01 -23.59 -9.07
N HIS A 225 7.30 -22.79 -8.27
CA HIS A 225 5.85 -22.95 -8.05
C HIS A 225 5.10 -21.66 -8.40
N GLN A 226 3.87 -21.81 -8.90
CA GLN A 226 3.01 -20.68 -9.25
C GLN A 226 2.63 -19.82 -8.04
N VAL A 227 2.45 -20.45 -6.87
CA VAL A 227 2.13 -19.79 -5.61
C VAL A 227 2.96 -20.44 -4.51
N SER A 228 3.64 -19.61 -3.72
CA SER A 228 4.52 -20.05 -2.64
C SER A 228 4.37 -19.19 -1.40
N LEU A 229 4.50 -19.82 -0.24
CA LEU A 229 4.53 -19.15 1.05
C LEU A 229 5.87 -19.39 1.74
N ILE A 230 6.68 -18.34 1.85
CA ILE A 230 7.93 -18.38 2.62
C ILE A 230 7.65 -17.85 4.03
N ARG A 231 7.88 -18.69 5.05
CA ARG A 231 7.76 -18.29 6.46
C ARG A 231 9.12 -17.85 7.01
N GLY A 232 9.21 -16.60 7.46
CA GLY A 232 10.42 -16.08 8.11
C GLY A 232 10.19 -15.65 9.57
N PRO A 233 10.57 -16.48 10.56
CA PRO A 233 10.58 -16.07 11.97
C PRO A 233 11.37 -14.78 12.25
N PRO A 234 11.24 -14.18 13.44
CA PRO A 234 12.07 -13.03 13.84
C PRO A 234 13.56 -13.33 13.68
N GLY A 235 14.33 -12.38 13.13
CA GLY A 235 15.78 -12.51 12.94
C GLY A 235 16.25 -13.33 11.73
N THR A 236 15.38 -14.01 10.98
CA THR A 236 15.81 -14.93 9.89
C THR A 236 16.12 -14.26 8.55
N GLY A 237 16.30 -12.93 8.52
CA GLY A 237 16.68 -12.21 7.30
C GLY A 237 15.59 -12.10 6.24
N LYS A 238 14.29 -12.13 6.61
CA LYS A 238 13.13 -12.00 5.70
C LYS A 238 13.34 -11.04 4.52
N THR A 239 13.71 -9.80 4.82
CA THR A 239 13.88 -8.76 3.79
C THR A 239 15.03 -9.10 2.84
N ARG A 240 16.14 -9.62 3.35
CA ARG A 240 17.28 -10.03 2.50
C ARG A 240 16.91 -11.22 1.63
N VAL A 241 16.16 -12.19 2.16
CA VAL A 241 15.62 -13.32 1.39
C VAL A 241 14.66 -12.85 0.31
N ALA A 242 13.77 -11.90 0.62
CA ALA A 242 12.85 -11.32 -0.36
C ALA A 242 13.60 -10.56 -1.46
N ALA A 243 14.60 -9.75 -1.11
CA ALA A 243 15.43 -9.05 -2.10
C ALA A 243 16.23 -10.01 -2.99
N LEU A 244 16.80 -11.08 -2.41
CA LEU A 244 17.50 -12.12 -3.16
C LEU A 244 16.55 -12.90 -4.08
N LEU A 245 15.32 -13.21 -3.61
CA LEU A 245 14.28 -13.82 -4.43
C LEU A 245 13.96 -12.95 -5.65
N VAL A 246 13.76 -11.64 -5.47
CA VAL A 246 13.50 -10.69 -6.56
C VAL A 246 14.69 -10.62 -7.52
N SER A 247 15.91 -10.50 -7.00
CA SER A 247 17.14 -10.49 -7.80
C SER A 247 17.27 -11.76 -8.66
N THR A 248 17.03 -12.92 -8.04
CA THR A 248 17.04 -14.22 -8.72
C THR A 248 15.96 -14.29 -9.81
N ALA A 249 14.74 -13.84 -9.51
CA ALA A 249 13.63 -13.84 -10.46
C ALA A 249 13.90 -12.97 -11.70
N LEU A 250 14.57 -11.82 -11.52
CA LEU A 250 14.92 -10.91 -12.62
C LEU A 250 16.00 -11.48 -13.56
N LYS A 251 16.76 -12.48 -13.11
CA LYS A 251 17.78 -13.18 -13.90
C LYS A 251 17.21 -14.38 -14.67
N LEU A 252 16.00 -14.82 -14.35
CA LEU A 252 15.36 -15.90 -15.08
C LEU A 252 14.92 -15.43 -16.48
N PRO A 253 15.01 -16.31 -17.50
CA PRO A 253 14.44 -16.02 -18.81
C PRO A 253 12.92 -15.84 -18.67
N ALA A 254 12.36 -14.81 -19.32
CA ALA A 254 10.92 -14.58 -19.28
C ALA A 254 10.17 -15.76 -19.94
N GLN A 255 9.30 -16.41 -19.18
CA GLN A 255 8.44 -17.47 -19.71
C GLN A 255 7.40 -16.86 -20.65
N GLY A 256 7.30 -17.38 -21.88
CA GLY A 256 6.26 -17.00 -22.85
C GLY A 256 6.64 -15.90 -23.85
N ALA A 257 7.90 -15.44 -23.89
CA ALA A 257 8.37 -14.59 -24.98
C ALA A 257 8.61 -15.46 -26.23
N GLY A 258 7.60 -15.55 -27.10
CA GLY A 258 7.83 -15.92 -28.49
C GLY A 258 8.97 -15.05 -29.03
N SER A 259 9.96 -15.69 -29.64
CA SER A 259 11.12 -15.07 -30.28
C SER A 259 10.71 -14.33 -31.56
N ASP A 260 9.71 -13.45 -31.48
CA ASP A 260 9.34 -12.57 -32.58
C ASP A 260 10.04 -11.24 -32.34
N ASN A 261 11.15 -11.02 -33.08
CA ASN A 261 11.96 -9.80 -33.17
C ASN A 261 13.10 -9.56 -32.16
N GLY A 262 13.87 -10.60 -31.80
CA GLY A 262 15.26 -10.43 -31.30
C GLY A 262 15.46 -9.59 -30.03
N THR A 263 14.38 -9.23 -29.34
CA THR A 263 14.38 -8.48 -28.09
C THR A 263 13.91 -9.41 -26.99
N THR A 264 14.86 -10.03 -26.28
CA THR A 264 14.57 -10.86 -25.11
C THR A 264 13.86 -9.98 -24.08
N GLN A 265 12.55 -10.21 -23.88
CA GLN A 265 11.79 -9.48 -22.89
C GLN A 265 12.33 -9.83 -21.51
N LYS A 266 12.87 -8.85 -20.79
CA LYS A 266 13.35 -9.05 -19.41
C LYS A 266 12.16 -9.21 -18.47
N ALA A 267 12.29 -10.12 -17.51
CA ALA A 267 11.32 -10.28 -16.43
C ALA A 267 11.13 -8.96 -15.66
N ARG A 268 9.91 -8.72 -15.20
CA ARG A 268 9.56 -7.57 -14.35
C ARG A 268 8.89 -8.09 -13.09
N VAL A 269 9.24 -7.50 -11.95
CA VAL A 269 8.71 -7.92 -10.65
C VAL A 269 7.96 -6.77 -10.01
N LEU A 270 6.72 -7.02 -9.60
CA LEU A 270 5.95 -6.13 -8.73
C LEU A 270 6.08 -6.63 -7.29
N ALA A 271 6.81 -5.89 -6.46
CA ALA A 271 6.93 -6.17 -5.03
C ALA A 271 5.95 -5.29 -4.24
N VAL A 272 5.09 -5.91 -3.44
CA VAL A 272 4.07 -5.23 -2.63
C VAL A 272 4.28 -5.59 -1.16
N THR A 273 4.08 -4.63 -0.26
CA THR A 273 4.14 -4.85 1.19
C THR A 273 2.93 -4.20 1.88
N HIS A 274 2.66 -4.59 3.13
CA HIS A 274 1.53 -4.04 3.91
C HIS A 274 1.77 -2.62 4.42
N SER A 275 3.01 -2.12 4.47
CA SER A 275 3.32 -0.81 5.06
C SER A 275 4.43 -0.09 4.31
N ASN A 276 4.38 1.24 4.30
CA ASN A 276 5.39 2.07 3.65
C ASN A 276 6.80 1.77 4.19
N GLY A 277 6.94 1.66 5.52
CA GLY A 277 8.23 1.31 6.13
C GLY A 277 8.77 -0.05 5.67
N ALA A 278 7.92 -1.06 5.48
CA ALA A 278 8.34 -2.35 4.93
C ALA A 278 8.75 -2.26 3.46
N ALA A 279 8.05 -1.44 2.66
CA ALA A 279 8.39 -1.20 1.27
C ALA A 279 9.75 -0.48 1.14
N ASP A 280 10.01 0.50 2.01
CA ASP A 280 11.24 1.27 2.01
C ASP A 280 12.44 0.40 2.42
N VAL A 281 12.28 -0.43 3.46
CA VAL A 281 13.29 -1.42 3.88
C VAL A 281 13.57 -2.46 2.78
N LEU A 282 12.55 -2.88 2.03
CA LEU A 282 12.75 -3.77 0.89
C LEU A 282 13.46 -3.07 -0.26
N LEU A 283 13.11 -1.83 -0.58
CA LEU A 283 13.78 -1.06 -1.63
C LEU A 283 15.25 -0.83 -1.30
N GLU A 284 15.57 -0.44 -0.06
CA GLU A 284 16.97 -0.30 0.37
C GLU A 284 17.74 -1.61 0.19
N ALA A 285 17.14 -2.75 0.57
CA ALA A 285 17.76 -4.06 0.38
C ALA A 285 17.97 -4.41 -1.12
N LEU A 286 17.03 -4.03 -2.00
CA LEU A 286 17.17 -4.22 -3.44
C LEU A 286 18.29 -3.36 -4.03
N LEU A 287 18.37 -2.09 -3.64
CA LEU A 287 19.42 -1.17 -4.08
C LEU A 287 20.81 -1.61 -3.61
N GLN A 288 20.93 -2.09 -2.36
CA GLN A 288 22.16 -2.69 -1.84
C GLN A 288 22.60 -3.95 -2.61
N MET A 289 21.68 -4.63 -3.28
CA MET A 289 21.96 -5.78 -4.16
C MET A 289 22.18 -5.37 -5.63
N GLY A 290 22.22 -4.07 -5.94
CA GLY A 290 22.37 -3.57 -7.30
C GLY A 290 21.14 -3.82 -8.20
N VAL A 291 19.97 -4.10 -7.62
CA VAL A 291 18.74 -4.32 -8.37
C VAL A 291 18.11 -2.96 -8.73
N PRO A 292 17.88 -2.66 -10.02
CA PRO A 292 17.18 -1.45 -10.42
C PRO A 292 15.71 -1.56 -10.01
N ALA A 293 15.28 -0.68 -9.10
CA ALA A 293 13.93 -0.70 -8.55
C ALA A 293 13.33 0.72 -8.49
N VAL A 294 12.01 0.80 -8.66
CA VAL A 294 11.25 2.05 -8.60
C VAL A 294 10.20 1.92 -7.49
N ARG A 295 10.18 2.86 -6.55
CA ARG A 295 9.11 2.98 -5.55
C ARG A 295 7.94 3.75 -6.12
N LEU A 296 6.78 3.11 -6.18
CA LEU A 296 5.51 3.78 -6.50
C LEU A 296 4.78 4.11 -5.21
N ASP A 297 4.58 5.39 -4.93
CA ASP A 297 3.72 5.85 -3.83
C ASP A 297 3.21 7.28 -4.09
N ARG A 298 2.29 7.77 -3.25
CA ARG A 298 2.07 9.21 -3.16
C ARG A 298 3.36 9.86 -2.66
N PRO A 299 3.70 11.07 -3.12
CA PRO A 299 4.92 11.75 -2.70
C PRO A 299 5.03 11.89 -1.16
N ALA A 300 3.86 11.91 -0.52
CA ALA A 300 3.63 11.96 0.92
C ALA A 300 4.17 10.77 1.74
N SER A 301 4.33 9.60 1.13
CA SER A 301 4.49 8.32 1.84
C SER A 301 5.87 7.69 1.68
N VAL A 302 6.77 8.33 0.93
CA VAL A 302 8.15 7.86 0.71
C VAL A 302 9.08 8.47 1.76
N SER A 303 9.90 7.64 2.41
CA SER A 303 10.96 8.12 3.31
C SER A 303 11.95 9.04 2.58
N ALA A 304 12.43 10.08 3.26
CA ALA A 304 13.43 11.02 2.71
C ALA A 304 14.75 10.34 2.31
N ASN A 305 15.04 9.16 2.87
CA ASN A 305 16.25 8.39 2.54
C ASN A 305 16.12 7.60 1.23
N VAL A 306 14.94 7.61 0.62
CA VAL A 306 14.57 6.77 -0.54
C VAL A 306 14.06 7.64 -1.72
N GLN A 307 14.00 8.95 -1.53
CA GLN A 307 13.70 9.94 -2.57
C GLN A 307 14.94 10.31 -3.39
#